data_AF-A0A949E5P2-F1
#
_entry.id   AF-A0A949E5P2-F1
#
_cell.length_a   1.000
_cell.length_b   1.000
_cell.length_c   1.000
_cell.angle_alpha   90.00
_cell.angle_beta   90.00
_cell.angle_gamma   90.00
#
_symmetry.space_group_name_H-M   'P 1'
#
loop_
_entity.id
_entity.type
_entity.pdbx_description
1 polymer ?
#
loop_
_entity_poly.entity_id
_entity_poly.type
_entity_poly.pdbx_seq_one_letter_code
_entity_poly.pdbx_strand_id
1 'polypeptide(L)'
;MNRVCLLLVVALVLLSSARICVADSATLDVEKMKVVLHTATPQENGFIEYVVARVNAGTLPLDLVESTFLWARKKPNNKFYYFKFGLIERAAKRGIKL
;
A
#
# COMPACT_ATOMS: atom_id res chain seq x y z
N MET A 1 -39.63 31.88 -12.68
CA MET A 1 -38.19 32.10 -12.39
C MET A 1 -37.59 31.17 -11.32
N ASN A 2 -38.34 30.26 -10.68
CA ASN A 2 -37.83 29.49 -9.52
C ASN A 2 -37.30 28.07 -9.85
N ARG A 3 -37.58 27.51 -11.03
CA ARG A 3 -37.20 26.13 -11.38
C ARG A 3 -35.76 26.00 -11.88
N VAL A 4 -35.24 27.04 -12.52
CA VAL A 4 -33.86 27.10 -13.03
C VAL A 4 -32.84 27.19 -11.89
N CYS A 5 -33.20 27.92 -10.82
CA CYS A 5 -32.35 28.05 -9.63
C CYS A 5 -32.24 26.72 -8.87
N LEU A 6 -33.35 25.97 -8.76
CA LEU A 6 -33.37 24.66 -8.10
C LEU A 6 -32.51 23.62 -8.84
N LEU A 7 -32.53 23.62 -10.18
CA LEU A 7 -31.72 22.70 -10.99
C LEU A 7 -30.22 23.03 -10.92
N LEU A 8 -29.86 24.31 -10.82
CA LEU A 8 -28.48 24.75 -10.66
C LEU A 8 -27.87 24.32 -9.32
N VAL A 9 -28.66 24.36 -8.24
CA VAL A 9 -28.18 23.95 -6.91
C VAL A 9 -27.98 22.43 -6.82
N VAL A 10 -28.88 21.63 -7.42
CA VAL A 10 -28.74 20.16 -7.45
C VAL A 10 -27.53 19.72 -8.26
N ALA A 11 -27.24 20.37 -9.39
CA ALA A 11 -26.03 20.10 -10.16
C ALA A 11 -24.75 20.41 -9.37
N LEU A 12 -24.74 21.49 -8.58
CA LEU A 12 -23.59 21.87 -7.76
C LEU A 12 -23.30 20.86 -6.63
N VAL A 13 -24.36 20.27 -6.05
CA VAL A 13 -24.21 19.25 -4.98
C VAL A 13 -23.69 17.92 -5.53
N LEU A 14 -24.05 17.55 -6.77
CA LEU A 14 -23.59 16.30 -7.40
C LEU A 14 -22.12 16.34 -7.82
N LEU A 15 -21.58 17.51 -8.21
CA LEU A 15 -20.15 17.64 -8.54
C LEU A 15 -19.22 17.55 -7.31
N SER A 16 -19.73 17.74 -6.11
CA SER A 16 -18.93 17.82 -4.87
C SER A 16 -18.47 16.45 -4.35
N SER A 17 -18.88 15.33 -4.97
CA SER A 17 -18.52 13.98 -4.53
C SER A 17 -17.23 13.42 -5.16
N ALA A 18 -16.55 14.19 -6.02
CA ALA A 18 -15.23 13.83 -6.49
C ALA A 18 -14.21 14.04 -5.35
N ARG A 19 -14.12 13.06 -4.43
CA ARG A 19 -12.99 12.98 -3.51
C ARG A 19 -11.74 12.80 -4.36
N ILE A 20 -10.95 13.86 -4.48
CA ILE A 20 -9.57 13.75 -4.92
C ILE A 20 -8.86 12.97 -3.81
N CYS A 21 -8.77 11.64 -3.96
CA CYS A 21 -7.80 10.87 -3.22
C CYS A 21 -6.44 11.31 -3.75
N VAL A 22 -5.83 12.29 -3.06
CA VAL A 22 -4.40 12.52 -3.17
C VAL A 22 -3.77 11.24 -2.64
N ALA A 23 -3.45 10.32 -3.55
CA ALA A 23 -2.52 9.25 -3.27
C ALA A 23 -1.19 9.95 -2.99
N ASP A 24 -0.94 10.23 -1.71
CA ASP A 24 0.40 10.53 -1.24
C ASP A 24 1.21 9.31 -1.67
N SER A 25 1.98 9.48 -2.74
CA SER A 25 2.90 8.46 -3.25
C SER A 25 4.01 8.33 -2.23
N ALA A 26 3.69 7.77 -1.06
CA ALA A 26 4.66 7.40 -0.05
C ALA A 26 5.58 6.39 -0.73
N THR A 27 6.71 6.89 -1.20
CA THR A 27 7.74 6.10 -1.85
C THR A 27 8.28 5.14 -0.82
N LEU A 28 7.98 3.85 -0.99
CA LEU A 28 8.54 2.81 -0.14
C LEU A 28 10.06 2.78 -0.34
N ASP A 29 10.78 3.23 0.68
CA ASP A 29 12.25 3.20 0.70
C ASP A 29 12.75 1.78 0.94
N VAL A 30 13.28 1.17 -0.13
CA VAL A 30 13.82 -0.19 -0.15
C VAL A 30 14.92 -0.37 0.89
N GLU A 31 15.86 0.57 0.98
CA GLU A 31 17.02 0.45 1.86
C GLU A 31 16.59 0.55 3.32
N LYS A 32 15.68 1.47 3.63
CA LYS A 32 15.05 1.54 4.96
C LYS A 32 14.33 0.25 5.32
N MET A 33 13.61 -0.36 4.38
CA MET A 33 12.90 -1.64 4.63
C MET A 33 13.87 -2.78 4.92
N LYS A 34 14.94 -2.92 4.12
CA LYS A 34 16.01 -3.92 4.33
C LYS A 34 16.62 -3.79 5.73
N VAL A 35 17.00 -2.57 6.12
CA VAL A 35 17.57 -2.30 7.45
C VAL A 35 16.57 -2.62 8.55
N VAL A 36 15.32 -2.15 8.49
CA VAL A 36 14.34 -2.37 9.57
C VAL A 36 13.94 -3.85 9.72
N LEU A 37 13.87 -4.59 8.61
CA LEU A 37 13.52 -6.01 8.60
C LEU A 37 14.71 -6.93 8.89
N HIS A 38 15.92 -6.37 9.00
CA HIS A 38 17.17 -7.11 9.18
C HIS A 38 17.39 -8.16 8.07
N THR A 39 17.25 -7.78 6.80
CA THR A 39 17.57 -8.69 5.68
C THR A 39 19.07 -9.02 5.68
N ALA A 40 19.40 -10.29 5.45
CA ALA A 40 20.76 -10.81 5.58
C ALA A 40 21.31 -11.44 4.29
N THR A 41 20.45 -11.84 3.34
CA THR A 41 20.88 -12.50 2.09
C THR A 41 20.46 -11.73 0.84
N PRO A 42 21.14 -11.94 -0.30
CA PRO A 42 20.72 -11.37 -1.58
C PRO A 42 19.28 -11.73 -1.96
N GLN A 43 18.83 -12.94 -1.60
CA GLN A 43 17.47 -13.40 -1.87
C GLN A 43 16.44 -12.63 -1.02
N GLU A 44 16.76 -12.33 0.24
CA GLU A 44 15.90 -11.51 1.10
C GLU A 44 15.82 -10.07 0.61
N ASN A 45 16.96 -9.49 0.20
CA ASN A 45 17.02 -8.16 -0.41
C ASN A 45 16.19 -8.10 -1.70
N GLY A 46 16.36 -9.08 -2.59
CA GLY A 46 15.61 -9.16 -3.84
C GLY A 46 14.11 -9.32 -3.64
N PHE A 47 13.68 -9.97 -2.55
CA PHE A 47 12.26 -10.02 -2.20
C PHE A 47 11.69 -8.64 -1.84
N ILE A 48 12.44 -7.81 -1.11
CA ILE A 48 12.01 -6.44 -0.79
C ILE A 48 11.92 -5.59 -2.05
N GLU A 49 12.92 -5.68 -2.93
CA GLU A 49 12.93 -4.99 -4.22
C GLU A 49 11.75 -5.40 -5.10
N TYR A 50 11.45 -6.70 -5.17
CA TYR A 50 10.28 -7.24 -5.86
C TYR A 50 8.98 -6.65 -5.31
N VAL A 51 8.80 -6.62 -3.99
CA VAL A 51 7.60 -6.07 -3.35
C VAL A 51 7.43 -4.58 -3.69
N VAL A 52 8.49 -3.77 -3.58
CA VAL A 52 8.43 -2.34 -3.91
C VAL A 52 8.12 -2.13 -5.39
N ALA A 53 8.73 -2.91 -6.29
CA ALA A 53 8.43 -2.85 -7.72
C ALA A 53 6.95 -3.17 -8.00
N ARG A 54 6.36 -4.15 -7.31
CA ARG A 54 4.95 -4.52 -7.45
C ARG A 54 4.00 -3.43 -6.96
N VAL A 55 4.38 -2.71 -5.89
CA VAL A 55 3.65 -1.53 -5.39
C VAL A 55 3.72 -0.39 -6.39
N ASN A 56 4.92 -0.07 -6.90
CA ASN A 56 5.10 0.97 -7.91
C ASN A 56 4.33 0.66 -9.21
N ALA A 57 4.21 -0.62 -9.57
CA ALA A 57 3.41 -1.07 -10.70
C ALA A 57 1.89 -1.09 -10.43
N GLY A 58 1.43 -0.78 -9.21
CA GLY A 58 0.01 -0.82 -8.81
C GLY A 58 -0.58 -2.23 -8.67
N THR A 59 0.24 -3.28 -8.76
CA THR A 59 -0.18 -4.69 -8.69
C THR A 59 -0.18 -5.26 -7.27
N LEU A 60 0.36 -4.52 -6.31
CA LEU A 60 0.33 -4.83 -4.90
C LEU A 60 -0.07 -3.54 -4.13
N PRO A 61 -1.15 -3.56 -3.34
CA PRO A 61 -1.59 -2.37 -2.62
C PRO A 61 -0.54 -1.88 -1.61
N LEU A 62 -0.26 -0.57 -1.62
CA LEU A 62 0.69 0.07 -0.69
C LEU A 62 0.27 -0.11 0.78
N ASP A 63 -1.01 0.09 1.08
CA ASP A 63 -1.60 -0.07 2.43
C ASP A 63 -1.32 -1.46 3.02
N LEU A 64 -1.37 -2.48 2.17
CA LEU A 64 -1.15 -3.87 2.55
C LEU A 64 0.31 -4.09 2.95
N VAL A 65 1.25 -3.55 2.16
CA VAL A 65 2.69 -3.65 2.43
C VAL A 65 3.05 -2.88 3.68
N GLU A 66 2.62 -1.63 3.80
CA GLU A 66 2.94 -0.77 4.95
C GLU A 66 2.39 -1.34 6.25
N SER A 67 1.12 -1.73 6.27
CA SER A 67 0.52 -2.31 7.49
C SER A 67 1.21 -3.61 7.90
N THR A 68 1.65 -4.43 6.93
CA THR A 68 2.41 -5.66 7.20
C THR A 68 3.82 -5.35 7.70
N PHE A 69 4.49 -4.36 7.11
CA PHE A 69 5.79 -3.88 7.54
C PHE A 69 5.76 -3.34 8.97
N LEU A 70 4.77 -2.52 9.31
CA LEU A 70 4.57 -1.98 10.65
C LEU A 70 4.27 -3.05 11.70
N TRP A 71 3.63 -4.15 11.31
CA TRP A 71 3.45 -5.32 12.18
C TRP A 71 4.75 -6.12 12.34
N ALA A 72 5.45 -6.39 11.23
CA ALA A 72 6.67 -7.18 11.21
C ALA A 72 7.84 -6.49 11.95
N ARG A 73 7.95 -5.16 11.86
CA ARG A 73 9.01 -4.39 12.56
C ARG A 73 8.97 -4.55 14.08
N LYS A 74 7.80 -4.88 14.64
CA LYS A 74 7.58 -5.09 16.08
C LYS A 74 7.96 -6.49 16.55
N LYS A 75 8.35 -7.40 15.65
CA LYS A 75 8.74 -8.77 15.99
C LYS A 75 10.15 -8.78 16.59
N PRO A 76 10.41 -9.64 17.59
CA PRO A 76 11.68 -9.63 18.32
C PRO A 76 12.86 -10.05 17.43
N ASN A 77 12.72 -11.14 16.69
CA ASN A 77 13.72 -11.69 15.78
C ASN A 77 13.08 -12.07 14.43
N ASN A 78 13.90 -12.32 13.41
CA ASN A 78 13.46 -12.82 12.11
C ASN A 78 12.37 -11.96 11.46
N LYS A 79 12.46 -10.63 11.60
CA LYS A 79 11.44 -9.67 11.15
C LYS A 79 11.12 -9.82 9.67
N PHE A 80 12.12 -10.03 8.83
CA PHE A 80 11.95 -10.34 7.41
C PHE A 80 11.03 -11.55 7.18
N TYR A 81 11.22 -12.67 7.89
CA TYR A 81 10.39 -13.86 7.71
C TYR A 81 8.92 -13.57 8.06
N TYR A 82 8.68 -12.89 9.18
CA TYR A 82 7.31 -12.46 9.53
C TYR A 82 6.71 -11.57 8.44
N PHE A 83 7.47 -10.58 7.96
CA PHE A 83 7.02 -9.72 6.88
C PHE A 83 6.66 -10.53 5.63
N LYS A 84 7.55 -11.40 5.15
CA LYS A 84 7.34 -12.23 3.95
C LYS A 84 6.10 -13.10 4.09
N PHE A 85 6.00 -13.91 5.15
CA PHE A 85 4.87 -14.80 5.34
C PHE A 85 3.55 -14.03 5.54
N GLY A 86 3.56 -13.01 6.37
CA GLY A 86 2.37 -12.18 6.62
C GLY A 86 1.90 -11.46 5.35
N LEU A 87 2.84 -10.99 4.52
CA LEU A 87 2.50 -10.31 3.27
C LEU A 87 1.91 -11.30 2.26
N ILE A 88 2.54 -12.46 2.07
CA ILE A 88 2.05 -13.51 1.18
C ILE A 88 0.64 -13.95 1.58
N GLU A 89 0.41 -14.24 2.86
CA GLU A 89 -0.89 -14.69 3.35
C GLU A 89 -1.97 -13.62 3.15
N ARG A 90 -1.68 -12.37 3.51
CA ARG A 90 -2.64 -11.27 3.40
C ARG A 90 -2.90 -10.88 1.93
N ALA A 91 -1.88 -10.98 1.07
CA ALA A 91 -2.03 -10.79 -0.37
C ALA A 91 -2.91 -11.89 -0.99
N ALA A 92 -2.70 -13.15 -0.61
CA ALA A 92 -3.51 -14.27 -1.08
C ALA A 92 -5.00 -14.11 -0.70
N LYS A 93 -5.31 -13.59 0.50
CA LYS A 93 -6.68 -13.25 0.92
C LYS A 93 -7.34 -12.18 0.04
N ARG A 94 -6.55 -11.37 -0.66
CA ARG A 94 -7.02 -10.36 -1.65
C ARG A 94 -6.92 -10.88 -3.10
N GLY A 95 -6.62 -12.17 -3.31
CA GLY A 95 -6.46 -12.76 -4.65
C GLY A 95 -5.14 -12.39 -5.35
N ILE A 96 -4.16 -11.87 -4.62
CA ILE A 96 -2.86 -11.45 -5.17
C ILE A 96 -1.81 -12.52 -4.86
N LYS A 97 -1.08 -12.96 -5.89
CA LYS A 97 0.05 -13.89 -5.75
C LYS A 97 1.39 -13.14 -5.79
N LEU A 98 2.29 -13.51 -4.88
CA LEU A 98 3.65 -12.99 -4.72
C LEU A 98 4.69 -14.10 -4.85
#